data_AF-A0A7R7TFQ5-F1
#
_entry.id   AF-A0A7R7TFQ5-F1
#
_cell.length_a   1.000
_cell.length_b   1.000
_cell.length_c   1.000
_cell.angle_alpha   90.00
_cell.angle_beta   90.00
_cell.angle_gamma   90.00
#
_symmetry.space_group_name_H-M   'P 1'
#
loop_
_entity.id
_entity.type
_entity.pdbx_description
1 polymer ?
#
loop_
_entity_poly.entity_id
_entity_poly.type
_entity_poly.pdbx_seq_one_letter_code
_entity_poly.pdbx_strand_id
1 'polypeptide(L)'
;MYRWLDERLDLRGLYHKVLRKAFPVHHSFFLGEITLFAFVVLVLTGVFLTLNYEPSIREVRLADGRTVPAAYASVLYIDSLPFGAVIRSLHHWSAHVMIAAAFLHMLRILLSGAYKKPRELNYLVGLGLLGLTVVTAFTGYALPYDNYAVTATRIGYGIAHSIPWIGGALADLMFAGEFPGSEKSIPRLFSLHVLWLPLGLMALIGLHLAIMIKQKHTQPRYAERVAPGKILGVPMYPQQMVMMLILFALYVGILTIIAGAFLAHPVEAFGPPTPQTPQVKPDWYFLWLYGLLQIIPSSWEFRLFGATIGPEFIGGVVVPGILGLVAVLLPFVDTRKDKMRYMELPSEHPVRTSAVLALLVFFLMASLAGYKIDFQQQGSILGENAVLWTLVLGGPLLTFLVSYVLMRVFYGKAREGEAL
;
A
#
# COMPACT_ATOMS: atom_id res chain seq x y z
N MET A 1 -16.93 13.66 -40.90
CA MET A 1 -16.93 13.05 -39.55
C MET A 1 -16.04 13.79 -38.56
N TYR A 2 -14.71 13.88 -38.75
CA TYR A 2 -13.81 14.55 -37.77
C TYR A 2 -14.18 16.01 -37.48
N ARG A 3 -14.43 16.84 -38.51
CA ARG A 3 -14.84 18.26 -38.32
C ARG A 3 -16.14 18.40 -37.51
N TRP A 4 -17.12 17.54 -37.77
CA TRP A 4 -18.41 17.51 -37.05
C TRP A 4 -18.24 17.18 -35.57
N LEU A 5 -17.30 16.29 -35.22
CA LEU A 5 -16.96 15.95 -33.83
C LEU A 5 -16.17 17.09 -33.17
N ASP A 6 -15.22 17.68 -33.89
CA ASP A 6 -14.38 18.79 -33.41
C ASP A 6 -15.23 20.03 -33.08
N GLU A 7 -16.21 20.38 -33.91
CA GLU A 7 -17.15 21.48 -33.65
C GLU A 7 -18.00 21.29 -32.39
N ARG A 8 -18.24 20.04 -31.96
CA ARG A 8 -19.08 19.72 -30.78
C ARG A 8 -18.27 19.51 -29.52
N LEU A 9 -17.07 18.97 -29.64
CA LEU A 9 -16.27 18.46 -28.53
C LEU A 9 -14.92 19.17 -28.35
N ASP A 10 -14.57 20.12 -29.24
CA ASP A 10 -13.28 20.82 -29.26
C ASP A 10 -12.08 19.85 -29.17
N LEU A 11 -12.08 18.86 -30.07
CA LEU A 11 -11.05 17.82 -30.10
C LEU A 11 -9.65 18.41 -30.33
N ARG A 12 -9.54 19.48 -31.13
CA ARG A 12 -8.29 20.22 -31.33
C ARG A 12 -7.83 20.94 -30.08
N GLY A 13 -8.72 21.60 -29.33
CA GLY A 13 -8.39 22.23 -28.06
C GLY A 13 -7.92 21.20 -27.03
N LEU A 14 -8.62 20.07 -26.92
CA LEU A 14 -8.21 18.95 -26.06
C LEU A 14 -6.81 18.43 -26.45
N TYR A 15 -6.56 18.24 -27.75
CA TYR A 15 -5.27 17.79 -28.25
C TYR A 15 -4.14 18.74 -27.85
N HIS A 16 -4.31 20.04 -28.07
CA HIS A 16 -3.29 21.04 -27.74
C HIS A 16 -3.09 21.21 -26.24
N LYS A 17 -4.15 21.10 -25.44
CA LYS A 17 -4.12 21.37 -24.00
C LYS A 17 -3.65 20.17 -23.17
N VAL A 18 -3.93 18.94 -23.60
CA VAL A 18 -3.65 17.71 -22.85
C VAL A 18 -2.71 16.79 -23.61
N LEU A 19 -3.06 16.40 -24.84
CA LEU A 19 -2.36 15.34 -25.57
C LEU A 19 -0.95 15.73 -26.07
N ARG A 20 -0.67 17.03 -26.24
CA ARG A 20 0.69 17.54 -26.55
C ARG A 20 1.59 17.75 -25.32
N LYS A 21 1.09 17.57 -24.09
CA LYS A 21 1.91 17.79 -22.89
C LYS A 21 3.10 16.82 -22.87
N ALA A 22 4.28 17.37 -22.62
CA ALA A 22 5.50 16.58 -22.50
C ALA A 22 5.58 15.91 -21.13
N PHE A 23 5.88 14.62 -21.14
CA PHE A 23 6.14 13.78 -19.97
C PHE A 23 7.63 13.43 -19.91
N PRO A 24 8.34 13.80 -18.83
CA PRO A 24 9.72 13.42 -18.67
C PRO A 24 9.86 11.90 -18.54
N VAL A 25 10.87 11.34 -19.20
CA VAL A 25 11.13 9.89 -19.18
C VAL A 25 12.24 9.60 -18.18
N HIS A 26 11.93 8.79 -17.17
CA HIS A 26 12.88 8.31 -16.17
C HIS A 26 12.38 7.00 -15.58
N HIS A 27 13.26 6.01 -15.38
CA HIS A 27 12.88 4.67 -14.91
C HIS A 27 12.09 4.71 -13.59
N SER A 28 12.41 5.63 -12.69
CA SER A 28 11.72 5.73 -11.39
C SER A 28 10.30 6.32 -11.49
N PHE A 29 9.87 6.85 -12.64
CA PHE A 29 8.55 7.49 -12.78
C PHE A 29 7.46 6.46 -13.07
N PHE A 30 7.86 5.31 -13.63
CA PHE A 30 6.97 4.18 -13.90
C PHE A 30 6.40 3.53 -12.63
N LEU A 31 6.97 3.77 -11.44
CA LEU A 31 6.43 3.21 -10.18
C LEU A 31 4.97 3.63 -9.91
N GLY A 32 4.63 4.89 -10.24
CA GLY A 32 3.24 5.35 -10.12
C GLY A 32 2.31 4.72 -11.16
N GLU A 33 2.84 4.47 -12.36
CA GLU A 33 2.10 3.83 -13.46
C GLU A 33 1.87 2.34 -13.18
N ILE A 34 2.84 1.61 -12.65
CA ILE A 34 2.67 0.21 -12.21
C ILE A 34 1.59 0.11 -11.13
N THR A 35 1.53 1.07 -10.20
CA THR A 35 0.46 1.13 -9.19
C THR A 35 -0.92 1.27 -9.86
N LEU A 36 -1.04 2.14 -10.87
CA LEU A 36 -2.27 2.32 -11.64
C LEU A 36 -2.62 1.07 -12.47
N PHE A 37 -1.64 0.43 -13.09
CA PHE A 37 -1.83 -0.81 -13.85
C PHE A 37 -2.36 -1.93 -12.97
N ALA A 38 -1.76 -2.11 -11.79
CA ALA A 38 -2.21 -3.07 -10.81
C ALA A 38 -3.64 -2.78 -10.36
N PHE A 39 -3.98 -1.51 -10.11
CA PHE A 39 -5.36 -1.10 -9.80
C PHE A 39 -6.37 -1.45 -10.92
N VAL A 40 -6.02 -1.21 -12.19
CA VAL A 40 -6.89 -1.58 -13.32
C VAL A 40 -7.10 -3.09 -13.39
N VAL A 41 -6.04 -3.89 -13.22
CA VAL A 41 -6.16 -5.35 -13.19
C VAL A 41 -7.01 -5.82 -12.01
N LEU A 42 -6.84 -5.23 -10.83
CA LEU A 42 -7.66 -5.52 -9.65
C LEU A 42 -9.14 -5.25 -9.90
N VAL A 43 -9.49 -4.14 -10.54
CA VAL A 43 -10.89 -3.83 -10.89
C VAL A 43 -11.44 -4.87 -11.87
N LEU A 44 -10.72 -5.17 -12.95
CA LEU A 44 -11.20 -6.11 -13.98
C LEU A 44 -11.36 -7.53 -13.45
N THR A 45 -10.37 -8.03 -12.72
CA THR A 45 -10.43 -9.36 -12.09
C THR A 45 -11.45 -9.38 -10.94
N GLY A 46 -11.54 -8.30 -10.17
CA GLY A 46 -12.51 -8.16 -9.07
C GLY A 46 -13.96 -8.20 -9.56
N VAL A 47 -14.27 -7.63 -10.72
CA VAL A 47 -15.59 -7.76 -11.35
C VAL A 47 -15.91 -9.23 -11.64
N PHE A 48 -14.98 -9.99 -12.21
CA PHE A 48 -15.19 -11.43 -12.44
C PHE A 48 -15.42 -12.20 -11.14
N LEU A 49 -14.62 -11.94 -10.10
CA LEU A 49 -14.77 -12.60 -8.79
C LEU A 49 -16.11 -12.26 -8.13
N THR A 50 -16.53 -10.99 -8.22
CA THR A 50 -17.80 -10.50 -7.68
C THR A 50 -19.01 -11.23 -8.26
N LEU A 51 -18.97 -11.61 -9.54
CA LEU A 51 -20.07 -12.33 -10.20
C LEU A 51 -20.25 -13.77 -9.69
N ASN A 52 -19.23 -14.34 -9.04
CA ASN A 52 -19.19 -15.75 -8.64
C ASN A 52 -19.06 -15.96 -7.12
N TYR A 53 -18.88 -14.88 -6.35
CA TYR A 53 -18.66 -14.94 -4.90
C TYR A 53 -19.96 -14.74 -4.11
N GLU A 54 -20.18 -15.54 -3.06
CA GLU A 54 -21.33 -15.42 -2.14
C GLU A 54 -20.88 -14.82 -0.80
N PRO A 55 -21.19 -13.54 -0.49
CA PRO A 55 -20.72 -12.89 0.73
C PRO A 55 -21.54 -13.30 1.97
N SER A 56 -21.47 -14.56 2.39
CA SER A 56 -22.25 -15.09 3.52
C SER A 56 -21.47 -16.11 4.35
N ILE A 57 -21.72 -16.14 5.65
CA ILE A 57 -21.17 -17.15 6.56
C ILE A 57 -22.13 -18.31 6.82
N ARG A 58 -23.31 -18.31 6.17
CA ARG A 58 -24.27 -19.41 6.24
C ARG A 58 -23.60 -20.72 5.87
N GLU A 59 -23.87 -21.76 6.63
CA GLU A 59 -23.38 -23.10 6.35
C GLU A 59 -24.02 -23.68 5.08
N VAL A 60 -23.18 -24.22 4.19
CA VAL A 60 -23.57 -24.93 2.99
C VAL A 60 -22.83 -26.26 2.91
N ARG A 61 -23.47 -27.27 2.32
CA ARG A 61 -22.90 -28.61 2.17
C ARG A 61 -22.21 -28.74 0.82
N LEU A 62 -20.92 -29.07 0.83
CA LEU A 62 -20.13 -29.35 -0.36
C LEU A 62 -20.43 -30.76 -0.91
N ALA A 63 -20.04 -31.00 -2.15
CA ALA A 63 -20.18 -32.31 -2.81
C ALA A 63 -19.38 -33.43 -2.11
N ASP A 64 -18.29 -33.07 -1.44
CA ASP A 64 -17.46 -33.99 -0.65
C ASP A 64 -18.05 -34.31 0.75
N GLY A 65 -19.23 -33.76 1.07
CA GLY A 65 -19.94 -33.99 2.33
C GLY A 65 -19.57 -33.05 3.48
N ARG A 66 -18.55 -32.19 3.32
CA ARG A 66 -18.20 -31.16 4.31
C ARG A 66 -19.28 -30.07 4.39
N THR A 67 -19.46 -29.51 5.57
CA THR A 67 -20.30 -28.32 5.80
C THR A 67 -19.38 -27.14 6.09
N VAL A 68 -19.46 -26.09 5.27
CA VAL A 68 -18.56 -24.93 5.31
C VAL A 68 -19.33 -23.63 5.11
N PRO A 69 -18.80 -22.47 5.48
CA PRO A 69 -19.41 -21.18 5.17
C PRO A 69 -19.56 -20.93 3.66
N ALA A 70 -20.65 -20.30 3.23
CA ALA A 70 -20.93 -20.03 1.82
C ALA A 70 -19.85 -19.20 1.12
N ALA A 71 -19.27 -18.21 1.80
CA ALA A 71 -18.13 -17.43 1.31
C ALA A 71 -16.96 -18.33 0.92
N TYR A 72 -16.55 -19.23 1.82
CA TYR A 72 -15.49 -20.21 1.58
C TYR A 72 -15.85 -21.14 0.41
N ALA A 73 -17.07 -21.70 0.40
CA ALA A 73 -17.54 -22.57 -0.67
C ALA A 73 -17.52 -21.88 -2.04
N SER A 74 -17.92 -20.60 -2.11
CA SER A 74 -17.92 -19.84 -3.36
C SER A 74 -16.51 -19.59 -3.90
N VAL A 75 -15.50 -19.48 -3.04
CA VAL A 75 -14.10 -19.38 -3.49
C VAL A 75 -13.60 -20.71 -4.06
N LEU A 76 -13.96 -21.85 -3.45
CA LEU A 76 -13.68 -23.17 -4.05
C LEU A 76 -14.37 -23.34 -5.41
N TYR A 77 -15.60 -22.86 -5.53
CA TYR A 77 -16.31 -22.85 -6.80
C TYR A 77 -15.58 -22.00 -7.85
N ILE A 78 -15.15 -20.78 -7.51
CA ILE A 78 -14.33 -19.94 -8.39
C ILE A 78 -13.08 -20.68 -8.85
N ASP A 79 -12.36 -21.34 -7.94
CA ASP A 79 -11.15 -22.08 -8.29
C ASP A 79 -11.41 -23.25 -9.25
N SER A 80 -12.61 -23.85 -9.20
CA SER A 80 -13.02 -24.93 -10.09
C SER A 80 -13.41 -24.47 -11.51
N LEU A 81 -13.66 -23.18 -11.73
CA LEU A 81 -14.00 -22.64 -13.04
C LEU A 81 -12.78 -22.67 -14.00
N PRO A 82 -13.00 -22.76 -15.32
CA PRO A 82 -11.92 -22.60 -16.29
C PRO A 82 -11.15 -21.29 -16.06
N PHE A 83 -9.85 -21.41 -15.75
CA PHE A 83 -8.96 -20.31 -15.37
C PHE A 83 -9.34 -19.53 -14.10
N GLY A 84 -10.36 -19.94 -13.35
CA GLY A 84 -10.85 -19.18 -12.20
C GLY A 84 -9.80 -19.03 -11.09
N ALA A 85 -9.08 -20.11 -10.75
CA ALA A 85 -7.96 -20.07 -9.82
C ALA A 85 -6.82 -19.14 -10.27
N VAL A 86 -6.56 -19.07 -11.58
CA VAL A 86 -5.56 -18.18 -12.16
C VAL A 86 -6.02 -16.73 -12.08
N ILE A 87 -7.29 -16.43 -12.37
CA ILE A 87 -7.85 -15.08 -12.25
C ILE A 87 -7.84 -14.61 -10.79
N ARG A 88 -8.23 -15.47 -9.85
CA ARG A 88 -8.14 -15.18 -8.41
C ARG A 88 -6.69 -14.94 -7.97
N SER A 89 -5.77 -15.77 -8.45
CA SER A 89 -4.33 -15.58 -8.18
C SER A 89 -3.79 -14.29 -8.78
N LEU A 90 -4.23 -13.92 -9.99
CA LEU A 90 -3.87 -12.66 -10.65
C LEU A 90 -4.39 -11.46 -9.85
N HIS A 91 -5.60 -11.54 -9.31
CA HIS A 91 -6.16 -10.52 -8.41
C HIS A 91 -5.28 -10.36 -7.17
N HIS A 92 -4.95 -11.47 -6.49
CA HIS A 92 -4.13 -11.46 -5.28
C HIS A 92 -2.71 -10.92 -5.52
N TRP A 93 -2.02 -11.41 -6.56
CA TRP A 93 -0.69 -10.92 -6.93
C TRP A 93 -0.70 -9.45 -7.37
N SER A 94 -1.76 -9.01 -8.06
CA SER A 94 -1.91 -7.60 -8.42
C SER A 94 -2.09 -6.72 -7.17
N ALA A 95 -2.77 -7.19 -6.12
CA ALA A 95 -2.85 -6.47 -4.84
C ALA A 95 -1.46 -6.30 -4.21
N HIS A 96 -0.65 -7.36 -4.23
CA HIS A 96 0.73 -7.33 -3.71
C HIS A 96 1.60 -6.33 -4.49
N VAL A 97 1.52 -6.37 -5.83
CA VAL A 97 2.28 -5.44 -6.68
C VAL A 97 1.77 -4.02 -6.50
N MET A 98 0.46 -3.78 -6.36
CA MET A 98 -0.09 -2.45 -6.13
C MET A 98 0.49 -1.83 -4.85
N ILE A 99 0.52 -2.58 -3.74
CA ILE A 99 1.05 -2.10 -2.47
C ILE A 99 2.56 -1.87 -2.57
N ALA A 100 3.30 -2.81 -3.15
CA ALA A 100 4.75 -2.68 -3.34
C ALA A 100 5.10 -1.46 -4.20
N ALA A 101 4.42 -1.29 -5.34
CA ALA A 101 4.62 -0.19 -6.26
C ALA A 101 4.22 1.16 -5.63
N ALA A 102 3.11 1.22 -4.88
CA ALA A 102 2.69 2.42 -4.17
C ALA A 102 3.70 2.83 -3.10
N PHE A 103 4.22 1.85 -2.33
CA PHE A 103 5.26 2.09 -1.33
C PHE A 103 6.56 2.58 -1.96
N LEU A 104 7.06 1.90 -3.01
CA LEU A 104 8.26 2.33 -3.74
C LEU A 104 8.08 3.69 -4.41
N HIS A 105 6.89 3.97 -4.96
CA HIS A 105 6.54 5.27 -5.49
C HIS A 105 6.65 6.34 -4.39
N MET A 106 6.13 6.07 -3.20
CA MET A 106 6.23 6.98 -2.07
C MET A 106 7.67 7.21 -1.62
N LEU A 107 8.49 6.16 -1.52
CA LEU A 107 9.92 6.32 -1.26
C LEU A 107 10.60 7.21 -2.30
N ARG A 108 10.28 7.05 -3.58
CA ARG A 108 10.81 7.92 -4.63
C ARG A 108 10.39 9.37 -4.40
N ILE A 109 9.14 9.64 -4.01
CA ILE A 109 8.66 11.00 -3.72
C ILE A 109 9.41 11.59 -2.53
N LEU A 110 9.58 10.81 -1.46
CA LEU A 110 10.31 11.23 -0.26
C LEU A 110 11.79 11.51 -0.57
N LEU A 111 12.50 10.58 -1.20
CA LEU A 111 13.93 10.68 -1.49
C LEU A 111 14.25 11.81 -2.47
N SER A 112 13.38 12.04 -3.46
CA SER A 112 13.58 13.09 -4.47
C SER A 112 13.05 14.47 -4.09
N GLY A 113 12.41 14.61 -2.92
CA GLY A 113 11.79 15.85 -2.47
C GLY A 113 10.56 16.27 -3.29
N ALA A 114 10.01 15.38 -4.12
CA ALA A 114 8.96 15.72 -5.09
C ALA A 114 7.60 16.09 -4.46
N TYR A 115 7.47 16.00 -3.13
CA TYR A 115 6.32 16.47 -2.36
C TYR A 115 6.33 17.98 -2.08
N LYS A 116 7.49 18.64 -2.22
CA LYS A 116 7.63 20.08 -2.00
C LYS A 116 6.86 20.89 -3.04
N LYS A 117 6.75 22.20 -2.79
CA LYS A 117 6.10 23.18 -3.67
C LYS A 117 6.34 22.92 -5.15
N PRO A 118 5.30 22.79 -6.00
CA PRO A 118 3.88 23.04 -5.74
C PRO A 118 3.04 21.79 -5.39
N ARG A 119 3.66 20.67 -5.03
CA ARG A 119 3.02 19.33 -5.03
C ARG A 119 2.58 18.83 -3.65
N GLU A 120 2.51 19.71 -2.65
CA GLU A 120 2.14 19.36 -1.27
C GLU A 120 0.76 18.69 -1.22
N LEU A 121 -0.22 19.27 -1.92
CA LEU A 121 -1.56 18.70 -2.01
C LEU A 121 -1.58 17.34 -2.73
N ASN A 122 -0.79 17.20 -3.81
CA ASN A 122 -0.72 15.94 -4.55
C ASN A 122 -0.11 14.82 -3.69
N TYR A 123 0.87 15.17 -2.86
CA TYR A 123 1.47 14.27 -1.87
C TYR A 123 0.45 13.82 -0.83
N LEU A 124 -0.35 14.73 -0.27
CA LEU A 124 -1.40 14.37 0.71
C LEU A 124 -2.46 13.45 0.09
N VAL A 125 -2.88 13.72 -1.14
CA VAL A 125 -3.76 12.81 -1.90
C VAL A 125 -3.09 11.45 -2.10
N GLY A 126 -1.80 11.43 -2.44
CA GLY A 126 -1.02 10.19 -2.59
C GLY A 126 -0.89 9.40 -1.28
N LEU A 127 -0.75 10.09 -0.13
CA LEU A 127 -0.71 9.46 1.19
C LEU A 127 -2.08 8.85 1.54
N GLY A 128 -3.17 9.56 1.21
CA GLY A 128 -4.53 9.03 1.31
C GLY A 128 -4.76 7.80 0.43
N LEU A 129 -4.24 7.81 -0.80
CA LEU A 129 -4.27 6.65 -1.69
C LEU A 129 -3.51 5.45 -1.12
N LEU A 130 -2.32 5.66 -0.55
CA LEU A 130 -1.55 4.59 0.09
C LEU A 130 -2.32 3.98 1.26
N GLY A 131 -2.87 4.81 2.15
CA GLY A 131 -3.69 4.35 3.27
C GLY A 131 -4.94 3.59 2.81
N LEU A 132 -5.66 4.12 1.83
CA LEU A 132 -6.86 3.49 1.28
C LEU A 132 -6.54 2.16 0.57
N THR A 133 -5.39 2.07 -0.09
CA THR A 133 -4.91 0.82 -0.72
C THR A 133 -4.68 -0.25 0.34
N VAL A 134 -4.03 0.09 1.45
CA VAL A 134 -3.79 -0.85 2.57
C VAL A 134 -5.11 -1.29 3.22
N VAL A 135 -6.05 -0.37 3.45
CA VAL A 135 -7.38 -0.72 3.98
C VAL A 135 -8.17 -1.60 3.01
N THR A 136 -8.09 -1.33 1.70
CA THR A 136 -8.75 -2.15 0.67
C THR A 136 -8.16 -3.56 0.62
N ALA A 137 -6.84 -3.70 0.75
CA ALA A 137 -6.20 -5.00 0.82
C ALA A 137 -6.66 -5.79 2.06
N PHE A 138 -6.75 -5.14 3.23
CA PHE A 138 -7.27 -5.76 4.45
C PHE A 138 -8.71 -6.26 4.30
N THR A 139 -9.61 -5.45 3.72
CA THR A 139 -11.01 -5.87 3.57
C THR A 139 -11.19 -7.01 2.57
N GLY A 140 -10.33 -7.12 1.55
CA GLY A 140 -10.31 -8.25 0.62
C GLY A 140 -9.82 -9.54 1.26
N TYR A 141 -8.88 -9.41 2.21
CA TYR A 141 -8.32 -10.50 3.01
C TYR A 141 -9.37 -11.30 3.78
N ALA A 142 -10.45 -10.65 4.21
CA ALA A 142 -11.52 -11.28 4.97
C ALA A 142 -12.44 -12.17 4.12
N LEU A 143 -12.51 -11.94 2.80
CA LEU A 143 -13.55 -12.49 1.94
C LEU A 143 -13.43 -14.00 1.67
N PRO A 144 -12.24 -14.60 1.52
CA PRO A 144 -12.14 -16.06 1.41
C PRO A 144 -12.74 -16.80 2.61
N TYR A 145 -12.78 -16.14 3.77
CA TYR A 145 -13.35 -16.65 5.00
C TYR A 145 -12.86 -18.06 5.37
N ASP A 146 -11.58 -18.33 5.10
CA ASP A 146 -10.86 -19.50 5.59
C ASP A 146 -10.24 -19.21 6.96
N ASN A 147 -9.59 -20.20 7.55
CA ASN A 147 -8.92 -20.04 8.85
C ASN A 147 -7.91 -18.89 8.88
N TYR A 148 -7.21 -18.67 7.76
CA TYR A 148 -6.19 -17.64 7.65
C TYR A 148 -6.83 -16.25 7.64
N ALA A 149 -7.82 -16.06 6.76
CA ALA A 149 -8.61 -14.84 6.61
C ALA A 149 -9.28 -14.44 7.93
N VAL A 150 -9.96 -15.38 8.60
CA VAL A 150 -10.63 -15.11 9.88
C VAL A 150 -9.63 -14.69 10.97
N THR A 151 -8.50 -15.36 11.06
CA THR A 151 -7.49 -15.04 12.08
C THR A 151 -6.87 -13.67 11.83
N ALA A 152 -6.46 -13.37 10.60
CA ALA A 152 -5.89 -12.07 10.24
C ALA A 152 -6.90 -10.93 10.43
N THR A 153 -8.16 -11.16 10.06
CA THR A 153 -9.24 -10.17 10.19
C THR A 153 -9.59 -9.91 11.65
N ARG A 154 -9.55 -10.93 12.52
CA ARG A 154 -9.75 -10.79 13.98
C ARG A 154 -8.70 -9.87 14.61
N ILE A 155 -7.44 -9.91 14.15
CA ILE A 155 -6.40 -8.98 14.63
C ILE A 155 -6.80 -7.53 14.29
N GLY A 156 -7.23 -7.28 13.05
CA GLY A 156 -7.69 -5.96 12.64
C GLY A 156 -8.94 -5.48 13.40
N TYR A 157 -9.89 -6.38 13.67
CA TYR A 157 -11.03 -6.10 14.55
C TYR A 157 -10.58 -5.69 15.96
N GLY A 158 -9.64 -6.44 16.55
CA GLY A 158 -9.08 -6.14 17.86
C GLY A 158 -8.39 -4.78 17.92
N ILE A 159 -7.61 -4.41 16.88
CA ILE A 159 -7.00 -3.08 16.77
C ILE A 159 -8.07 -1.99 16.71
N ALA A 160 -9.11 -2.14 15.89
CA ALA A 160 -10.19 -1.16 15.81
C ALA A 160 -10.92 -1.00 17.15
N HIS A 161 -11.23 -2.13 17.81
CA HIS A 161 -11.90 -2.15 19.10
C HIS A 161 -11.03 -1.58 20.23
N SER A 162 -9.70 -1.68 20.12
CA SER A 162 -8.75 -1.17 21.13
C SER A 162 -8.73 0.35 21.25
N ILE A 163 -9.31 1.08 20.28
CA ILE A 163 -9.33 2.55 20.31
C ILE A 163 -10.17 3.04 21.51
N PRO A 164 -9.59 3.80 22.43
CA PRO A 164 -10.29 4.34 23.59
C PRO A 164 -11.54 5.13 23.22
N TRP A 165 -12.60 4.97 24.01
CA TRP A 165 -13.89 5.68 23.93
C TRP A 165 -14.74 5.40 22.67
N ILE A 166 -14.12 5.21 21.50
CA ILE A 166 -14.84 5.08 20.21
C ILE A 166 -14.61 3.74 19.51
N GLY A 167 -13.73 2.87 20.04
CA GLY A 167 -13.31 1.62 19.37
C GLY A 167 -14.46 0.66 19.09
N GLY A 168 -15.39 0.48 20.03
CA GLY A 168 -16.58 -0.34 19.82
C GLY A 168 -17.43 0.17 18.65
N ALA A 169 -17.72 1.47 18.61
CA ALA A 169 -18.49 2.07 17.51
C ALA A 169 -17.77 2.00 16.16
N LEU A 170 -16.44 2.18 16.14
CA LEU A 170 -15.64 2.04 14.92
C LEU A 170 -15.59 0.59 14.43
N ALA A 171 -15.43 -0.37 15.34
CA ALA A 171 -15.49 -1.79 15.03
C ALA A 171 -16.87 -2.18 14.48
N ASP A 172 -17.95 -1.73 15.11
CA ASP A 172 -19.31 -2.00 14.62
C ASP A 172 -19.61 -1.34 13.26
N LEU A 173 -19.06 -0.15 13.00
CA LEU A 173 -19.18 0.51 11.70
C LEU A 173 -18.54 -0.32 10.57
N MET A 174 -17.35 -0.86 10.84
CA MET A 174 -16.53 -1.61 9.87
C MET A 174 -16.97 -3.07 9.73
N PHE A 175 -17.34 -3.73 10.82
CA PHE A 175 -17.60 -5.17 10.89
C PHE A 175 -19.07 -5.52 11.11
N ALA A 176 -19.94 -4.54 11.34
CA ALA A 176 -21.37 -4.77 11.58
C ALA A 176 -21.65 -5.77 12.72
N GLY A 177 -20.90 -5.64 13.83
CA GLY A 177 -21.00 -6.47 15.03
C GLY A 177 -19.68 -7.17 15.37
N GLU A 178 -19.75 -8.11 16.31
CA GLU A 178 -18.60 -8.91 16.74
C GLU A 178 -18.09 -9.81 15.59
N PHE A 179 -16.80 -9.73 15.29
CA PHE A 179 -16.17 -10.57 14.27
C PHE A 179 -15.38 -11.72 14.92
N PRO A 180 -15.53 -12.98 14.48
CA PRO A 180 -16.22 -13.45 13.26
C PRO A 180 -17.70 -13.84 13.43
N GLY A 181 -18.30 -13.61 14.61
CA GLY A 181 -19.64 -14.16 14.94
C GLY A 181 -20.82 -13.52 14.21
N SER A 182 -20.72 -12.28 13.76
CA SER A 182 -21.82 -11.57 13.11
C SER A 182 -22.02 -12.04 11.66
N GLU A 183 -23.23 -12.51 11.36
CA GLU A 183 -23.65 -12.85 9.98
C GLU A 183 -23.59 -11.66 9.02
N LYS A 184 -23.54 -10.43 9.55
CA LYS A 184 -23.49 -9.20 8.76
C LYS A 184 -22.06 -8.77 8.42
N SER A 185 -21.03 -9.36 9.04
CA SER A 185 -19.65 -8.93 8.86
C SER A 185 -19.13 -9.14 7.45
N ILE A 186 -19.31 -10.33 6.88
CA ILE A 186 -18.83 -10.62 5.51
C ILE A 186 -19.59 -9.82 4.45
N PRO A 187 -20.93 -9.70 4.48
CA PRO A 187 -21.64 -8.75 3.62
C PRO A 187 -21.11 -7.31 3.73
N ARG A 188 -20.81 -6.83 4.95
CA ARG A 188 -20.30 -5.48 5.19
C ARG A 188 -18.91 -5.28 4.59
N LEU A 189 -17.97 -6.18 4.88
CA LEU A 189 -16.60 -6.13 4.37
C LEU A 189 -16.57 -6.28 2.84
N PHE A 190 -17.44 -7.14 2.28
CA PHE A 190 -17.63 -7.26 0.83
C PHE A 190 -18.10 -5.95 0.21
N SER A 191 -19.12 -5.30 0.78
CA SER A 191 -19.60 -4.00 0.29
C SER A 191 -18.52 -2.92 0.35
N LEU A 192 -17.74 -2.87 1.44
CA LEU A 192 -16.62 -1.95 1.57
C LEU A 192 -15.54 -2.24 0.50
N HIS A 193 -15.16 -3.51 0.35
CA HIS A 193 -14.06 -3.93 -0.53
C HIS A 193 -14.38 -3.78 -2.02
N VAL A 194 -15.60 -4.11 -2.45
CA VAL A 194 -15.96 -4.12 -3.88
C VAL A 194 -16.49 -2.77 -4.36
N LEU A 195 -17.21 -2.03 -3.50
CA LEU A 195 -17.88 -0.80 -3.90
C LEU A 195 -17.19 0.44 -3.32
N TRP A 196 -17.25 0.63 -2.01
CA TRP A 196 -16.94 1.94 -1.41
C TRP A 196 -15.47 2.30 -1.48
N LEU A 197 -14.57 1.37 -1.13
CA LEU A 197 -13.13 1.63 -1.12
C LEU A 197 -12.57 1.77 -2.55
N PRO A 198 -12.93 0.92 -3.53
CA PRO A 198 -12.50 1.11 -4.92
C PRO A 198 -13.03 2.41 -5.55
N LEU A 199 -14.28 2.80 -5.29
CA LEU A 199 -14.79 4.10 -5.75
C LEU A 199 -14.00 5.27 -5.15
N GLY A 200 -13.65 5.20 -3.87
CA GLY A 200 -12.77 6.16 -3.21
C GLY A 200 -11.38 6.21 -3.86
N LEU A 201 -10.79 5.04 -4.17
CA LEU A 201 -9.52 4.93 -4.88
C LEU A 201 -9.62 5.56 -6.28
N MET A 202 -10.66 5.25 -7.07
CA MET A 202 -10.87 5.84 -8.40
C MET A 202 -10.97 7.36 -8.34
N ALA A 203 -11.75 7.91 -7.39
CA ALA A 203 -11.92 9.34 -7.22
C ALA A 203 -10.59 10.03 -6.85
N LEU A 204 -9.85 9.47 -5.88
CA LEU A 204 -8.56 10.02 -5.47
C LEU A 204 -7.48 9.85 -6.53
N ILE A 205 -7.45 8.74 -7.29
CA ILE A 205 -6.55 8.55 -8.45
C ILE A 205 -6.85 9.63 -9.50
N GLY A 206 -8.13 9.86 -9.82
CA GLY A 206 -8.55 10.91 -10.75
C GLY A 206 -8.08 12.29 -10.31
N LEU A 207 -8.27 12.63 -9.03
CA LEU A 207 -7.78 13.88 -8.43
C LEU A 207 -6.24 13.97 -8.48
N HIS A 208 -5.54 12.90 -8.11
CA HIS A 208 -4.08 12.83 -8.10
C HIS A 208 -3.48 13.08 -9.49
N LEU A 209 -4.02 12.41 -10.51
CA LEU A 209 -3.59 12.59 -11.89
C LEU A 209 -3.96 13.99 -12.42
N ALA A 210 -5.14 14.52 -12.08
CA ALA A 210 -5.54 15.87 -12.49
C ALA A 210 -4.61 16.95 -11.93
N ILE A 211 -4.24 16.85 -10.65
CA ILE A 211 -3.28 17.77 -10.03
C ILE A 211 -1.92 17.65 -10.73
N MET A 212 -1.43 16.43 -10.95
CA MET A 212 -0.16 16.19 -11.66
C MET A 212 -0.17 16.78 -13.07
N ILE A 213 -1.24 16.58 -13.84
CA ILE A 213 -1.40 17.14 -15.20
C ILE A 213 -1.43 18.67 -15.16
N LYS A 214 -2.04 19.28 -14.15
CA LYS A 214 -2.09 20.74 -13.97
C LYS A 214 -0.73 21.31 -13.57
N GLN A 215 -0.04 20.67 -12.64
CA GLN A 215 1.22 21.14 -12.07
C GLN A 215 2.47 20.71 -12.84
N LYS A 216 2.31 19.80 -13.81
CA LYS A 216 3.36 19.11 -14.58
C LYS A 216 4.20 18.18 -13.71
N HIS A 217 4.70 17.11 -14.33
CA HIS A 217 5.56 16.16 -13.65
C HIS A 217 6.92 16.80 -13.26
N THR A 218 7.54 16.30 -12.19
CA THR A 218 8.90 16.68 -11.79
C THR A 218 9.93 16.08 -12.75
N GLN A 219 11.02 16.78 -13.03
CA GLN A 219 12.05 16.32 -13.97
C GLN A 219 13.27 15.72 -13.26
N PRO A 220 14.03 14.81 -13.89
CA PRO A 220 15.34 14.42 -13.41
C PRO A 220 16.30 15.61 -13.27
N ARG A 221 17.24 15.54 -12.32
CA ARG A 221 18.20 16.63 -12.05
C ARG A 221 18.98 17.04 -13.29
N TYR A 222 19.42 16.08 -14.11
CA TYR A 222 20.21 16.35 -15.32
C TYR A 222 19.46 17.21 -16.36
N ALA A 223 18.12 17.22 -16.34
CA ALA A 223 17.32 18.01 -17.28
C ALA A 223 17.50 19.52 -17.07
N GLU A 224 17.98 19.96 -15.90
CA GLU A 224 18.32 21.36 -15.66
C GLU A 224 19.45 21.85 -16.58
N ARG A 225 20.46 21.00 -16.80
CA ARG A 225 21.61 21.33 -17.65
C ARG A 225 21.26 21.25 -19.14
N VAL A 226 20.46 20.25 -19.52
CA VAL A 226 20.15 19.95 -20.92
C VAL A 226 19.05 20.86 -21.49
N ALA A 227 18.03 21.16 -20.68
CA ALA A 227 16.85 21.92 -21.12
C ALA A 227 16.35 22.86 -20.00
N PRO A 228 17.12 23.89 -19.63
CA PRO A 228 16.78 24.77 -18.52
C PRO A 228 15.43 25.45 -18.75
N GLY A 229 14.54 25.34 -17.77
CA GLY A 229 13.20 25.94 -17.80
C GLY A 229 12.20 25.27 -18.75
N LYS A 230 12.62 24.30 -19.56
CA LYS A 230 11.76 23.50 -20.45
C LYS A 230 11.51 22.12 -19.86
N ILE A 231 10.48 21.44 -20.36
CA ILE A 231 10.20 20.04 -20.00
C ILE A 231 10.91 19.15 -21.01
N LEU A 232 11.91 18.39 -20.57
CA LEU A 232 12.57 17.36 -21.35
C LEU A 232 11.74 16.08 -21.27
N GLY A 233 11.08 15.70 -22.35
CA GLY A 233 10.17 14.55 -22.35
C GLY A 233 9.53 14.27 -23.70
N VAL A 234 8.73 13.20 -23.75
CA VAL A 234 7.96 12.79 -24.93
C VAL A 234 6.53 13.33 -24.82
N PRO A 235 5.83 13.62 -25.94
CA PRO A 235 4.44 14.04 -25.87
C PRO A 235 3.55 12.89 -25.37
N MET A 236 2.48 13.26 -24.66
CA MET A 236 1.49 12.30 -24.13
C MET A 236 0.92 11.40 -25.24
N TYR A 237 0.60 11.99 -26.38
CA TYR A 237 0.19 11.26 -27.58
C TYR A 237 1.06 11.62 -28.79
N PRO A 238 1.48 10.64 -29.61
CA PRO A 238 1.25 9.20 -29.45
C PRO A 238 2.24 8.48 -28.52
N GLN A 239 3.45 9.03 -28.31
CA GLN A 239 4.60 8.28 -27.78
C GLN A 239 4.37 7.73 -26.36
N GLN A 240 4.03 8.58 -25.38
CA GLN A 240 3.82 8.10 -24.00
C GLN A 240 2.69 7.08 -23.95
N MET A 241 1.57 7.33 -24.62
CA MET A 241 0.42 6.42 -24.64
C MET A 241 0.78 5.02 -25.18
N VAL A 242 1.51 4.94 -26.29
CA VAL A 242 1.94 3.65 -26.85
C VAL A 242 2.90 2.93 -25.91
N MET A 243 3.85 3.65 -25.30
CA MET A 243 4.73 3.08 -24.29
C MET A 243 3.95 2.51 -23.10
N MET A 244 2.95 3.25 -22.60
CA MET A 244 2.10 2.79 -21.50
C MET A 244 1.33 1.53 -21.86
N LEU A 245 0.77 1.45 -23.07
CA LEU A 245 0.02 0.29 -23.51
C LEU A 245 0.92 -0.96 -23.61
N ILE A 246 2.13 -0.80 -24.16
CA ILE A 246 3.11 -1.90 -24.23
C ILE A 246 3.49 -2.37 -22.83
N LEU A 247 3.81 -1.43 -21.92
CA LEU A 247 4.19 -1.77 -20.54
C LEU A 247 3.03 -2.38 -19.75
N PHE A 248 1.80 -1.93 -19.96
CA PHE A 248 0.61 -2.52 -19.37
C PHE A 248 0.39 -3.95 -19.87
N ALA A 249 0.53 -4.19 -21.18
CA ALA A 249 0.43 -5.54 -21.75
C ALA A 249 1.52 -6.47 -21.20
N LEU A 250 2.76 -5.98 -21.06
CA LEU A 250 3.86 -6.73 -20.44
C LEU A 250 3.57 -7.03 -18.97
N TYR A 251 3.07 -6.04 -18.21
CA TYR A 251 2.67 -6.23 -16.82
C TYR A 251 1.61 -7.33 -16.69
N VAL A 252 0.52 -7.26 -17.46
CA VAL A 252 -0.55 -8.27 -17.45
C VAL A 252 -0.01 -9.65 -17.87
N GLY A 253 0.81 -9.72 -18.92
CA GLY A 253 1.38 -10.98 -19.39
C GLY A 253 2.26 -11.64 -18.34
N ILE A 254 3.20 -10.90 -17.75
CA ILE A 254 4.10 -11.40 -16.71
C ILE A 254 3.31 -11.84 -15.46
N LEU A 255 2.38 -11.00 -14.99
CA LEU A 255 1.59 -11.33 -13.80
C LEU A 255 0.66 -12.51 -14.02
N THR A 256 0.14 -12.70 -15.24
CA THR A 256 -0.67 -13.89 -15.57
C THR A 256 0.17 -15.16 -15.55
N ILE A 257 1.41 -15.11 -16.07
CA ILE A 257 2.35 -16.24 -15.99
C ILE A 257 2.67 -16.57 -14.52
N ILE A 258 2.97 -15.55 -13.71
CA ILE A 258 3.22 -15.74 -12.26
C ILE A 258 1.98 -16.33 -11.58
N ALA A 259 0.80 -15.81 -11.86
CA ALA A 259 -0.45 -16.30 -11.27
C ALA A 259 -0.80 -17.73 -11.68
N GLY A 260 -0.42 -18.15 -12.89
CA GLY A 260 -0.58 -19.53 -13.36
C GLY A 260 0.47 -20.49 -12.80
N ALA A 261 1.70 -20.04 -12.60
CA ALA A 261 2.81 -20.86 -12.07
C ALA A 261 2.80 -20.97 -10.53
N PHE A 262 2.38 -19.90 -9.86
CA PHE A 262 2.34 -19.77 -8.40
C PHE A 262 0.94 -19.35 -7.98
N LEU A 263 0.08 -20.35 -7.73
CA LEU A 263 -1.25 -20.08 -7.22
C LEU A 263 -1.17 -19.38 -5.87
N ALA A 264 -1.80 -18.21 -5.79
CA ALA A 264 -1.77 -17.41 -4.58
C ALA A 264 -2.84 -17.89 -3.61
N HIS A 265 -2.51 -17.89 -2.32
CA HIS A 265 -3.45 -18.15 -1.23
C HIS A 265 -4.25 -19.47 -1.44
N PRO A 266 -3.62 -20.63 -1.18
CA PRO A 266 -4.25 -21.93 -1.35
C PRO A 266 -5.29 -22.16 -0.25
N VAL A 267 -6.53 -21.73 -0.51
CA VAL A 267 -7.65 -21.72 0.45
C VAL A 267 -7.91 -23.10 1.07
N GLU A 268 -7.83 -24.17 0.27
CA GLU A 268 -8.00 -25.54 0.76
C GLU A 268 -6.93 -25.97 1.79
N ALA A 269 -5.70 -25.45 1.69
CA ALA A 269 -4.64 -25.75 2.64
C ALA A 269 -4.88 -25.10 4.00
N PHE A 270 -5.55 -23.94 4.04
CA PHE A 270 -5.96 -23.29 5.29
C PHE A 270 -7.24 -23.90 5.86
N GLY A 271 -8.15 -24.35 4.99
CA GLY A 271 -9.40 -24.97 5.39
C GLY A 271 -10.42 -23.97 5.95
N PRO A 272 -11.69 -24.41 6.14
CA PRO A 272 -12.74 -23.56 6.69
C PRO A 272 -12.44 -23.17 8.14
N PRO A 273 -13.01 -22.05 8.64
CA PRO A 273 -12.78 -21.57 10.00
C PRO A 273 -13.11 -22.64 11.05
N THR A 274 -12.20 -22.84 12.00
CA THR A 274 -12.37 -23.76 13.14
C THR A 274 -12.38 -22.98 14.46
N PRO A 275 -12.85 -23.57 15.57
CA PRO A 275 -12.76 -22.94 16.90
C PRO A 275 -11.31 -22.66 17.32
N GLN A 276 -10.34 -23.41 16.81
CA GLN A 276 -8.92 -23.19 17.06
C GLN A 276 -8.43 -22.05 16.17
N THR A 277 -7.67 -21.11 16.77
CA THR A 277 -7.02 -20.04 16.01
C THR A 277 -5.63 -20.54 15.59
N PRO A 278 -5.40 -20.84 14.30
CA PRO A 278 -4.07 -21.21 13.85
C PRO A 278 -3.12 -20.01 13.97
N GLN A 279 -1.84 -20.29 14.24
CA GLN A 279 -0.83 -19.25 14.22
C GLN A 279 -0.48 -18.90 12.77
N VAL A 280 -1.19 -17.91 12.23
CA VAL A 280 -0.91 -17.37 10.90
C VAL A 280 -0.29 -15.99 11.00
N LYS A 281 0.67 -15.72 10.11
CA LYS A 281 1.28 -14.39 9.94
C LYS A 281 0.57 -13.69 8.77
N PRO A 282 0.26 -12.39 8.89
CA PRO A 282 -0.35 -11.67 7.78
C PRO A 282 0.64 -11.48 6.62
N ASP A 283 0.17 -11.02 5.46
CA ASP A 283 1.03 -10.67 4.33
C ASP A 283 2.14 -9.68 4.72
N TRP A 284 3.20 -9.68 3.89
CA TRP A 284 4.42 -8.90 4.10
C TRP A 284 4.17 -7.41 4.42
N TYR A 285 3.15 -6.80 3.84
CA TYR A 285 2.82 -5.38 4.04
C TYR A 285 2.14 -5.08 5.39
N PHE A 286 1.69 -6.10 6.11
CA PHE A 286 1.19 -6.02 7.49
C PHE A 286 2.16 -6.60 8.53
N LEU A 287 3.20 -7.32 8.11
CA LEU A 287 4.14 -7.96 9.04
C LEU A 287 4.79 -6.99 10.03
N TRP A 288 5.11 -5.76 9.60
CA TRP A 288 5.68 -4.76 10.49
C TRP A 288 4.73 -4.39 11.63
N LEU A 289 3.43 -4.27 11.35
CA LEU A 289 2.41 -3.97 12.34
C LEU A 289 2.22 -5.15 13.28
N TYR A 290 2.14 -6.36 12.73
CA TYR A 290 2.05 -7.59 13.50
C TYR A 290 3.27 -7.77 14.42
N GLY A 291 4.48 -7.48 13.94
CA GLY A 291 5.69 -7.56 14.75
C GLY A 291 5.72 -6.57 15.90
N LEU A 292 5.18 -5.35 15.72
CA LEU A 292 4.99 -4.41 16.83
C LEU A 292 4.05 -4.99 17.91
N LEU A 293 2.93 -5.58 17.49
CA LEU A 293 1.99 -6.24 18.41
C LEU A 293 2.63 -7.42 19.16
N GLN A 294 3.60 -8.11 18.56
CA GLN A 294 4.29 -9.25 19.17
C GLN A 294 5.36 -8.85 20.21
N ILE A 295 5.99 -7.67 20.07
CA ILE A 295 7.09 -7.23 20.95
C ILE A 295 6.62 -6.34 22.10
N ILE A 296 5.47 -5.69 21.97
CA ILE A 296 4.88 -4.91 23.06
C ILE A 296 4.39 -5.89 24.15
N PRO A 297 4.90 -5.78 25.39
CA PRO A 297 4.48 -6.68 26.46
C PRO A 297 3.00 -6.55 26.78
N SER A 298 2.33 -7.68 27.01
CA SER A 298 0.92 -7.70 27.45
C SER A 298 0.69 -6.98 28.78
N SER A 299 1.74 -6.84 29.61
CA SER A 299 1.71 -6.07 30.85
C SER A 299 1.58 -4.55 30.65
N TRP A 300 1.74 -4.03 29.41
CA TRP A 300 1.55 -2.62 29.10
C TRP A 300 0.06 -2.30 28.90
N GLU A 301 -0.73 -2.63 29.92
CA GLU A 301 -2.14 -2.30 30.00
C GLU A 301 -2.35 -1.32 31.15
N PHE A 302 -2.96 -0.17 30.87
CA PHE A 302 -3.31 0.80 31.90
C PHE A 302 -4.67 1.43 31.64
N ARG A 303 -5.38 1.78 32.71
CA ARG A 303 -6.69 2.43 32.63
C ARG A 303 -6.53 3.95 32.71
N LEU A 304 -7.05 4.66 31.73
CA LEU A 304 -7.00 6.12 31.65
C LEU A 304 -8.38 6.67 31.28
N PHE A 305 -8.94 7.53 32.14
CA PHE A 305 -10.27 8.15 31.95
C PHE A 305 -11.38 7.17 31.54
N GLY A 306 -11.45 6.02 32.22
CA GLY A 306 -12.47 4.99 31.97
C GLY A 306 -12.22 4.12 30.72
N ALA A 307 -11.14 4.34 29.98
CA ALA A 307 -10.73 3.51 28.85
C ALA A 307 -9.48 2.68 29.17
N THR A 308 -9.41 1.48 28.60
CA THR A 308 -8.21 0.63 28.67
C THR A 308 -7.27 0.99 27.53
N ILE A 309 -6.02 1.28 27.86
CA ILE A 309 -4.94 1.46 26.91
C ILE A 309 -4.09 0.20 26.96
N GLY A 310 -4.20 -0.63 25.91
CA GLY A 310 -3.49 -1.89 25.79
C GLY A 310 -2.45 -1.92 24.67
N PRO A 311 -1.71 -3.03 24.57
CA PRO A 311 -0.72 -3.27 23.51
C PRO A 311 -1.27 -3.09 22.09
N GLU A 312 -2.51 -3.52 21.85
CA GLU A 312 -3.19 -3.41 20.55
C GLU A 312 -3.39 -1.96 20.13
N PHE A 313 -3.72 -1.08 21.07
CA PHE A 313 -3.86 0.34 20.79
C PHE A 313 -2.48 0.98 20.56
N ILE A 314 -1.49 0.67 21.40
CA ILE A 314 -0.16 1.25 21.29
C ILE A 314 0.51 0.84 19.96
N GLY A 315 0.58 -0.46 19.69
CA GLY A 315 1.21 -1.00 18.49
C GLY A 315 0.37 -0.83 17.23
N GLY A 316 -0.93 -1.07 17.34
CA GLY A 316 -1.87 -1.09 16.21
C GLY A 316 -2.37 0.29 15.78
N VAL A 317 -2.37 1.28 16.67
CA VAL A 317 -2.97 2.61 16.40
C VAL A 317 -1.98 3.74 16.64
N VAL A 318 -1.33 3.80 17.81
CA VAL A 318 -0.46 4.93 18.17
C VAL A 318 0.78 5.00 17.28
N VAL A 319 1.51 3.90 17.11
CA VAL A 319 2.73 3.89 16.29
C VAL A 319 2.44 4.23 14.82
N PRO A 320 1.49 3.56 14.12
CA PRO A 320 1.09 3.94 12.77
C PRO A 320 0.55 5.37 12.69
N GLY A 321 -0.20 5.82 13.70
CA GLY A 321 -0.75 7.18 13.80
C GLY A 321 0.33 8.25 13.86
N ILE A 322 1.39 8.03 14.65
CA ILE A 322 2.56 8.92 14.71
C ILE A 322 3.26 8.97 13.36
N LEU A 323 3.52 7.82 12.72
CA LEU A 323 4.15 7.77 11.39
C LEU A 323 3.30 8.50 10.34
N GLY A 324 1.98 8.31 10.37
CA GLY A 324 1.03 9.00 9.50
C GLY A 324 1.02 10.51 9.74
N LEU A 325 1.02 10.96 10.99
CA LEU A 325 1.07 12.38 11.35
C LEU A 325 2.37 13.03 10.86
N VAL A 326 3.52 12.38 11.06
CA VAL A 326 4.81 12.85 10.56
C VAL A 326 4.79 12.96 9.03
N ALA A 327 4.23 11.97 8.34
CA ALA A 327 4.09 11.99 6.88
C ALA A 327 3.20 13.16 6.42
N VAL A 328 2.04 13.38 7.04
CA VAL A 328 1.14 14.51 6.72
C VAL A 328 1.84 15.86 6.93
N LEU A 329 2.61 16.01 8.01
CA LEU A 329 3.28 17.26 8.34
C LEU A 329 4.54 17.52 7.51
N LEU A 330 5.13 16.48 6.91
CA LEU A 330 6.42 16.56 6.22
C LEU A 330 6.52 17.69 5.18
N PRO A 331 5.56 17.91 4.25
CA PRO A 331 5.68 18.97 3.24
C PRO A 331 5.66 20.39 3.82
N PHE A 332 5.20 20.54 5.06
CA PHE A 332 5.12 21.82 5.77
C PHE A 332 6.36 22.08 6.65
N VAL A 333 7.13 21.03 6.95
CA VAL A 333 8.39 21.12 7.70
C VAL A 333 9.59 21.18 6.75
N ASP A 334 9.72 20.25 5.80
CA ASP A 334 10.76 20.29 4.76
C ASP A 334 10.26 21.04 3.53
N THR A 335 10.35 22.38 3.58
CA THR A 335 9.79 23.27 2.56
C THR A 335 10.82 23.81 1.58
N ARG A 336 10.34 24.36 0.46
CA ARG A 336 11.15 25.13 -0.50
C ARG A 336 10.40 26.39 -0.91
N LYS A 337 11.11 27.53 -0.99
CA LYS A 337 10.54 28.83 -1.39
C LYS A 337 10.07 28.81 -2.84
N ASP A 338 10.94 28.34 -3.73
CA ASP A 338 10.70 28.29 -5.17
C ASP A 338 9.97 27.03 -5.63
N LYS A 339 9.29 27.14 -6.78
CA LYS A 339 8.62 25.99 -7.40
C LYS A 339 9.67 24.96 -7.81
N MET A 340 9.57 23.76 -7.27
CA MET A 340 10.41 22.64 -7.61
C MET A 340 10.08 22.10 -9.00
N ARG A 341 11.02 22.25 -9.93
CA ARG A 341 10.92 21.72 -11.31
C ARG A 341 11.71 20.43 -11.50
N TYR A 342 12.86 20.34 -10.84
CA TYR A 342 13.79 19.22 -10.92
C TYR A 342 13.85 18.49 -9.57
N MET A 343 14.03 17.17 -9.61
CA MET A 343 14.25 16.34 -8.43
C MET A 343 15.50 16.78 -7.67
N GLU A 344 15.44 16.72 -6.36
CA GLU A 344 16.59 16.85 -5.48
C GLU A 344 17.34 15.51 -5.44
N LEU A 345 18.67 15.54 -5.48
CA LEU A 345 19.47 14.33 -5.38
C LEU A 345 19.50 13.87 -3.92
N PRO A 346 19.24 12.58 -3.62
CA PRO A 346 19.26 12.09 -2.24
C PRO A 346 20.61 12.34 -1.53
N SER A 347 21.72 12.30 -2.27
CA SER A 347 23.07 12.57 -1.75
C SER A 347 23.28 14.00 -1.26
N GLU A 348 22.51 14.97 -1.76
CA GLU A 348 22.61 16.38 -1.38
C GLU A 348 21.75 16.74 -0.16
N HIS A 349 20.90 15.83 0.28
CA HIS A 349 19.92 16.03 1.36
C HIS A 349 20.08 14.99 2.48
N PRO A 350 21.20 15.05 3.24
CA PRO A 350 21.60 13.97 4.14
C PRO A 350 20.57 13.66 5.24
N VAL A 351 19.94 14.67 5.84
CA VAL A 351 18.94 14.45 6.91
C VAL A 351 17.73 13.68 6.39
N ARG A 352 17.14 14.14 5.28
CA ARG A 352 15.96 13.52 4.68
C ARG A 352 16.26 12.09 4.24
N THR A 353 17.36 11.90 3.51
CA THR A 353 17.72 10.58 2.98
C THR A 353 18.00 9.61 4.12
N SER A 354 18.74 10.03 5.15
CA SER A 354 19.01 9.20 6.34
C SER A 354 17.74 8.86 7.11
N ALA A 355 16.79 9.78 7.22
CA ALA A 355 15.49 9.53 7.86
C ALA A 355 14.64 8.50 7.08
N VAL A 356 14.63 8.58 5.74
CA VAL A 356 13.94 7.59 4.90
C VAL A 356 14.59 6.21 5.01
N LEU A 357 15.92 6.13 5.03
CA LEU A 357 16.64 4.87 5.23
C LEU A 357 16.37 4.27 6.61
N ALA A 358 16.37 5.10 7.66
CA ALA A 358 16.01 4.67 9.01
C ALA A 358 14.57 4.13 9.06
N LEU A 359 13.62 4.80 8.41
CA LEU A 359 12.23 4.34 8.31
C LEU A 359 12.13 2.99 7.57
N LEU A 360 12.91 2.78 6.52
CA LEU A 360 12.96 1.48 5.83
C LEU A 360 13.49 0.37 6.75
N VAL A 361 14.57 0.63 7.48
CA VAL A 361 15.10 -0.31 8.45
C VAL A 361 14.10 -0.57 9.56
N PHE A 362 13.33 0.43 9.99
CA PHE A 362 12.25 0.25 10.97
C PHE A 362 11.21 -0.75 10.46
N PHE A 363 10.70 -0.58 9.24
CA PHE A 363 9.73 -1.51 8.66
C PHE A 363 10.29 -2.93 8.52
N LEU A 364 11.56 -3.07 8.14
CA LEU A 364 12.22 -4.38 8.00
C LEU A 364 12.41 -5.06 9.36
N MET A 365 12.93 -4.34 10.37
CA MET A 365 13.14 -4.90 11.71
C MET A 365 11.83 -5.20 12.43
N ALA A 366 10.81 -4.35 12.25
CA ALA A 366 9.47 -4.63 12.75
C ALA A 366 8.85 -5.85 12.05
N SER A 367 9.05 -6.02 10.74
CA SER A 367 8.61 -7.23 10.03
C SER A 367 9.33 -8.49 10.52
N LEU A 368 10.62 -8.39 10.81
CA LEU A 368 11.41 -9.47 11.41
C LEU A 368 10.85 -9.86 12.78
N ALA A 369 10.44 -8.89 13.60
CA ALA A 369 9.79 -9.16 14.89
C ALA A 369 8.45 -9.91 14.75
N GLY A 370 7.80 -9.87 13.59
CA GLY A 370 6.64 -10.71 13.27
C GLY A 370 6.94 -12.22 13.27
N TYR A 371 8.21 -12.61 13.16
CA TYR A 371 8.68 -14.02 13.24
C TYR A 371 9.15 -14.43 14.64
N LYS A 372 8.89 -13.61 15.66
CA LYS A 372 9.33 -13.87 17.05
C LYS A 372 8.99 -15.28 17.53
N ILE A 373 7.76 -15.76 17.29
CA ILE A 373 7.31 -17.08 17.75
C ILE A 373 8.14 -18.19 17.07
N ASP A 374 8.40 -18.08 15.77
CA ASP A 374 9.23 -19.04 15.03
C ASP A 374 10.67 -19.08 15.57
N PHE A 375 11.24 -17.91 15.89
CA PHE A 375 12.57 -17.83 16.49
C PHE A 375 12.63 -18.45 17.88
N GLN A 376 11.57 -18.27 18.69
CA GLN A 376 11.47 -18.90 20.01
C GLN A 376 11.42 -20.43 19.90
N GLN A 377 10.67 -20.97 18.95
CA GLN A 377 10.60 -22.42 18.70
C GLN A 377 11.95 -23.00 18.26
N GLN A 378 12.78 -22.21 17.59
CA GLN A 378 14.13 -22.60 17.17
C GLN A 378 15.21 -22.34 18.22
N GLY A 379 14.86 -21.79 19.40
CA GLY A 379 15.84 -21.41 20.43
C GLY A 379 16.79 -20.28 20.01
N SER A 380 16.40 -19.46 19.03
CA SER A 380 17.20 -18.34 18.52
C SER A 380 17.10 -17.14 19.46
N ILE A 381 18.20 -16.40 19.62
CA ILE A 381 18.24 -15.11 20.35
C ILE A 381 17.27 -14.08 19.76
N LEU A 382 16.88 -14.22 18.48
CA LEU A 382 15.89 -13.37 17.84
C LEU A 382 14.46 -13.58 18.38
N GLY A 383 14.25 -14.62 19.20
CA GLY A 383 13.01 -14.83 19.94
C GLY A 383 12.91 -14.00 21.22
N GLU A 384 14.00 -13.35 21.64
CA GLU A 384 14.04 -12.53 22.85
C GLU A 384 13.52 -11.11 22.59
N ASN A 385 12.62 -10.64 23.47
CA ASN A 385 12.06 -9.29 23.38
C ASN A 385 13.14 -8.20 23.39
N ALA A 386 14.16 -8.33 24.25
CA ALA A 386 15.21 -7.31 24.38
C ALA A 386 16.01 -7.14 23.07
N VAL A 387 16.32 -8.25 22.40
CA VAL A 387 17.01 -8.25 21.09
C VAL A 387 16.12 -7.58 20.04
N LEU A 388 14.85 -7.98 19.95
CA LEU A 388 13.92 -7.39 18.97
C LEU A 388 13.69 -5.89 19.19
N TRP A 389 13.54 -5.43 20.43
CA TRP A 389 13.46 -3.98 20.74
C TRP A 389 14.72 -3.24 20.32
N THR A 390 15.89 -3.83 20.56
CA THR A 390 17.18 -3.27 20.13
C THR A 390 17.26 -3.16 18.62
N LEU A 391 16.78 -4.15 17.87
CA LEU A 391 16.75 -4.12 16.41
C LEU A 391 15.74 -3.10 15.87
N VAL A 392 14.51 -3.09 16.40
CA VAL A 392 13.41 -2.24 15.93
C VAL A 392 13.67 -0.76 16.20
N LEU A 393 14.30 -0.40 17.33
CA LEU A 393 14.58 1.00 17.67
C LEU A 393 16.04 1.40 17.41
N GLY A 394 16.99 0.55 17.79
CA GLY A 394 18.42 0.81 17.62
C GLY A 394 18.88 0.71 16.17
N GLY A 395 18.33 -0.23 15.39
CA GLY A 395 18.65 -0.40 13.96
C GLY A 395 18.38 0.88 13.14
N PRO A 396 17.17 1.46 13.20
CA PRO A 396 16.85 2.73 12.55
C PRO A 396 17.74 3.89 13.02
N LEU A 397 17.98 4.02 14.32
CA LEU A 397 18.82 5.08 14.88
C LEU A 397 20.26 4.99 14.37
N LEU A 398 20.86 3.80 14.42
CA LEU A 398 22.20 3.56 13.89
C LEU A 398 22.26 3.83 12.39
N THR A 399 21.24 3.38 11.65
CA THR A 399 21.14 3.63 10.20
C THR A 399 21.11 5.12 9.90
N PHE A 400 20.32 5.89 10.64
CA PHE A 400 20.27 7.35 10.49
C PHE A 400 21.66 7.96 10.72
N LEU A 401 22.31 7.65 11.85
CA LEU A 401 23.60 8.22 12.22
C LEU A 401 24.69 7.88 11.19
N VAL A 402 24.82 6.60 10.83
CA VAL A 402 25.83 6.12 9.88
C VAL A 402 25.60 6.73 8.50
N SER A 403 24.37 6.66 7.96
CA SER A 403 24.08 7.21 6.62
C SER A 403 24.25 8.73 6.57
N TYR A 404 23.88 9.44 7.65
CA TYR A 404 24.07 10.89 7.74
C TYR A 404 25.57 11.27 7.71
N VAL A 405 26.40 10.59 8.51
CA VAL A 405 27.85 10.83 8.55
C VAL A 405 28.47 10.50 7.19
N LEU A 406 28.16 9.34 6.60
CA LEU A 406 28.69 8.95 5.30
C LEU A 406 28.34 9.99 4.22
N MET A 407 27.09 10.46 4.17
CA MET A 407 26.69 11.47 3.18
C MET A 407 27.42 12.80 3.39
N ARG A 408 27.61 13.23 4.64
CA ARG A 408 28.37 14.45 4.94
C ARG A 408 29.85 14.32 4.56
N VAL A 409 30.46 13.16 4.78
CA VAL A 409 31.87 12.90 4.44
C VAL A 409 32.07 12.85 2.92
N PHE A 410 31.25 12.11 2.19
CA PHE A 410 31.44 11.89 0.76
C PHE A 410 30.86 12.99 -0.13
N TYR A 411 29.74 13.62 0.28
CA TYR A 411 29.03 14.61 -0.54
C TYR A 411 29.02 16.02 0.08
N GLY A 412 29.41 16.17 1.35
CA GLY A 412 29.47 17.49 2.00
C GLY A 412 30.59 18.39 1.48
N LYS A 413 31.75 17.83 1.09
CA LYS A 413 32.92 18.58 0.60
C LYS A 413 32.69 19.28 -0.74
N ALA A 414 31.75 18.82 -1.57
CA ALA A 414 31.46 19.44 -2.86
C ALA A 414 30.85 20.84 -2.74
N ARG A 415 30.30 21.22 -1.58
CA ARG A 415 29.67 22.54 -1.36
C ARG A 415 30.64 23.63 -0.89
N GLU A 416 31.79 23.27 -0.33
CA GLU A 416 32.79 24.25 0.12
C GLU A 416 33.64 24.78 -1.04
N GLY A 417 33.77 24.02 -2.14
CA GLY A 417 34.55 24.42 -3.32
C GLY A 417 33.83 25.30 -4.34
N GLU A 418 32.51 25.48 -4.24
CA GLU A 418 31.73 26.41 -5.09
C GLU A 418 31.43 27.75 -4.40
N ALA A 419 31.92 27.94 -3.16
CA ALA A 419 31.73 29.15 -2.36
C ALA A 419 33.02 30.00 -2.20
N LEU A 420 34.07 29.67 -2.95
CA LEU A 420 35.28 30.46 -3.18
C LEU A 420 35.34 30.81 -4.67
#